data_AF-A0A7K0RCY2-F1
#
_entry.id   AF-A0A7K0RCY2-F1
#
_cell.length_a   1.000
_cell.length_b   1.000
_cell.length_c   1.000
_cell.angle_alpha   90.00
_cell.angle_beta   90.00
_cell.angle_gamma   90.00
#
_symmetry.space_group_name_H-M   'P 1'
#
loop_
_entity.id
_entity.type
_entity.pdbx_description
1 polymer ?
#
loop_
_entity_poly.entity_id
_entity_poly.type
_entity_poly.pdbx_seq_one_letter_code
_entity_poly.pdbx_strand_id
1 'polypeptide(L)'
;MSNNPADWKFETKQVHSGATPDPVTNARAVPIYQTTSYVFNSTEHAKNLFALAEFGNIYTRIMNPTQEVVEQRVAALEGGTAALMVASGQAAETFAVLNIAGAGDHIVSSSSIYGGTYNLFKYTLAKLGIEVTFVENQDDKDEWQRAVRPNTKLFFAETIGNPRVNVLDIKLVADVAHKNGLPLIVDNTIATPYLIRPFEHGADIVIHSATKFLGGHGTVIGGIIVDGGKFEWSKNVEKFPGLT
;
A
#
# COMPACT_ATOMS: atom_id res chain seq x y z
N MET A 1 18.34 -24.15 -4.32
CA MET A 1 17.41 -23.23 -3.65
C MET A 1 16.33 -24.09 -2.97
N SER A 2 15.73 -23.66 -1.86
CA SER A 2 14.52 -24.36 -1.37
C SER A 2 13.50 -24.37 -2.50
N ASN A 3 12.89 -25.52 -2.77
CA ASN A 3 11.81 -25.63 -3.76
C ASN A 3 10.49 -25.05 -3.23
N ASN A 4 10.44 -24.69 -1.95
CA ASN A 4 9.30 -24.05 -1.33
C ASN A 4 9.52 -22.53 -1.21
N PRO A 5 8.76 -21.69 -1.95
CA PRO A 5 8.89 -20.23 -1.89
C PRO A 5 8.69 -19.63 -0.49
N ALA A 6 7.96 -20.32 0.39
CA ALA A 6 7.73 -19.86 1.77
C ALA A 6 9.03 -19.79 2.60
N ASP A 7 10.03 -20.62 2.28
CA ASP A 7 11.29 -20.70 3.04
C ASP A 7 12.37 -19.74 2.51
N TRP A 8 12.09 -19.01 1.44
CA TRP A 8 13.05 -18.10 0.83
C TRP A 8 13.38 -16.92 1.76
N LYS A 9 14.67 -16.59 1.83
CA LYS A 9 15.17 -15.38 2.49
C LYS A 9 15.01 -14.17 1.57
N PHE A 10 15.18 -12.97 2.14
CA PHE A 10 14.97 -11.70 1.43
C PHE A 10 15.69 -11.64 0.09
N GLU A 11 16.97 -12.05 0.08
CA GLU A 11 17.85 -11.97 -1.10
C GLU A 11 17.37 -12.89 -2.23
N THR A 12 16.73 -14.01 -1.89
CA THR A 12 16.13 -14.92 -2.87
C THR A 12 14.77 -14.40 -3.33
N LYS A 13 13.94 -13.91 -2.40
CA LYS A 13 12.62 -13.33 -2.70
C LYS A 13 12.71 -12.14 -3.65
N GLN A 14 13.66 -11.22 -3.43
CA GLN A 14 13.80 -10.02 -4.27
C GLN A 14 14.16 -10.34 -5.73
N VAL A 15 14.71 -11.53 -6.01
CA VAL A 15 15.03 -11.96 -7.37
C VAL A 15 13.91 -12.81 -7.98
N HIS A 16 13.21 -13.61 -7.17
CA HIS A 16 12.35 -14.70 -7.66
C HIS A 16 10.86 -14.57 -7.36
N SER A 17 10.46 -13.90 -6.28
CA SER A 17 9.04 -13.76 -5.95
C SER A 17 8.27 -13.09 -7.09
N GLY A 18 7.08 -13.63 -7.37
CA GLY A 18 6.19 -13.20 -8.45
C GLY A 18 6.60 -13.54 -9.88
N ALA A 19 7.83 -14.02 -10.11
CA ALA A 19 8.30 -14.34 -11.46
C ALA A 19 8.48 -15.85 -11.65
N THR A 20 7.81 -16.39 -12.65
CA THR A 20 8.04 -17.74 -13.17
C THR A 20 8.53 -17.66 -14.63
N PRO A 21 9.31 -18.63 -15.13
CA PRO A 21 9.66 -18.67 -16.55
C PRO A 21 8.39 -18.66 -17.41
N ASP A 22 8.42 -17.89 -18.50
CA ASP A 22 7.28 -17.81 -19.42
C ASP A 22 6.92 -19.22 -19.94
N PRO A 23 5.67 -19.71 -19.77
CA PRO A 23 5.33 -21.09 -20.12
C PRO A 23 5.31 -21.35 -21.63
N VAL A 24 5.27 -20.30 -22.46
CA VAL A 24 5.23 -20.43 -23.93
C VAL A 24 6.64 -20.54 -24.53
N THR A 25 7.60 -19.76 -24.02
CA THR A 25 8.95 -19.62 -24.60
C THR A 25 10.08 -20.07 -23.67
N ASN A 26 9.79 -20.36 -22.41
CA ASN A 26 10.76 -20.56 -21.33
C ASN A 26 11.68 -19.35 -21.08
N ALA A 27 11.27 -18.15 -21.49
CA ALA A 27 12.01 -16.92 -21.20
C ALA A 27 12.18 -16.76 -19.68
N ARG A 28 13.43 -16.55 -19.25
CA ARG A 28 13.75 -16.39 -17.83
C ARG A 28 13.47 -14.98 -17.31
N ALA A 29 13.72 -13.98 -18.15
CA ALA A 29 13.37 -12.60 -17.85
C ALA A 29 11.86 -12.43 -17.98
N VAL A 30 11.28 -11.56 -17.15
CA VAL A 30 9.86 -11.21 -17.21
C VAL A 30 9.59 -10.51 -18.54
N PRO A 31 8.69 -11.03 -19.41
CA PRO A 31 8.30 -10.33 -20.63
C PRO A 31 7.60 -9.00 -20.32
N ILE A 32 7.81 -8.00 -21.17
CA ILE A 32 7.12 -6.71 -21.06
C ILE A 32 5.82 -6.77 -21.84
N TYR A 33 4.70 -6.83 -21.13
CA TYR A 33 3.35 -6.82 -21.68
C TYR A 33 2.89 -5.38 -21.95
N GLN A 34 3.47 -4.76 -23.00
CA GLN A 34 3.10 -3.43 -23.47
C GLN A 34 1.81 -3.47 -24.31
N THR A 35 0.70 -3.87 -23.68
CA THR A 35 -0.63 -3.96 -24.31
C THR A 35 -1.66 -3.18 -23.51
N THR A 36 -2.79 -2.86 -24.14
CA THR A 36 -3.93 -2.19 -23.48
C THR A 36 -4.93 -3.19 -22.91
N SER A 37 -5.13 -4.31 -23.59
CA SER A 37 -6.23 -5.25 -23.38
C SER A 37 -5.82 -6.68 -23.74
N TYR A 38 -6.63 -7.64 -23.29
CA TYR A 38 -6.39 -9.07 -23.46
C TYR A 38 -7.58 -9.74 -24.15
N VAL A 39 -7.30 -10.71 -25.00
CA VAL A 39 -8.33 -11.46 -25.74
C VAL A 39 -8.99 -12.47 -24.80
N PHE A 40 -10.31 -12.57 -24.86
CA PHE A 40 -11.06 -13.58 -24.12
C PHE A 40 -11.13 -14.90 -24.87
N ASN A 41 -11.06 -16.01 -24.14
CA ASN A 41 -11.24 -17.36 -24.68
C ASN A 41 -12.66 -17.60 -25.23
N SER A 42 -13.66 -16.97 -24.63
CA SER A 42 -15.08 -17.03 -25.02
C SER A 42 -15.88 -15.88 -24.38
N THR A 43 -17.14 -15.72 -24.77
CA THR A 43 -18.07 -14.77 -24.12
C THR A 43 -18.38 -15.14 -22.67
N GLU A 44 -18.42 -16.43 -22.33
CA GLU A 44 -18.60 -16.89 -20.94
C GLU A 44 -17.36 -16.58 -20.09
N HIS A 45 -16.15 -16.77 -20.63
CA HIS A 45 -14.92 -16.37 -19.96
C HIS A 45 -14.91 -14.85 -19.68
N ALA A 46 -15.31 -14.02 -20.64
CA ALA A 46 -15.43 -12.58 -20.44
C ALA A 46 -16.39 -12.25 -19.28
N LYS A 47 -17.58 -12.87 -19.27
CA LYS A 47 -18.57 -12.70 -18.20
C LYS A 47 -17.99 -13.09 -16.83
N ASN A 48 -17.27 -14.21 -16.74
CA ASN A 48 -16.68 -14.68 -15.49
C ASN A 48 -15.62 -13.70 -14.94
N LEU A 49 -14.75 -13.17 -15.83
CA LEU A 49 -13.75 -12.18 -15.43
C LEU A 49 -14.38 -10.90 -14.88
N PHE A 50 -15.41 -10.35 -15.55
CA PHE A 50 -16.09 -9.13 -15.08
C PHE A 50 -16.93 -9.34 -13.81
N ALA A 51 -17.42 -10.56 -13.59
CA ALA A 51 -18.13 -10.93 -12.37
C ALA A 51 -17.21 -11.30 -11.21
N LEU A 52 -15.88 -11.26 -11.41
CA LEU A 52 -14.87 -11.75 -10.45
C LEU A 52 -15.05 -13.23 -10.06
N ALA A 53 -15.73 -14.01 -10.91
CA ALA A 53 -15.91 -15.45 -10.73
C ALA A 53 -14.68 -16.24 -11.21
N GLU A 54 -13.86 -15.62 -12.05
CA GLU A 54 -12.57 -16.13 -12.53
C GLU A 54 -11.54 -14.98 -12.47
N PHE A 55 -10.30 -15.30 -12.09
CA PHE A 55 -9.20 -14.34 -12.10
C PHE A 55 -8.50 -14.34 -13.45
N GLY A 56 -8.23 -13.15 -13.98
CA GLY A 56 -7.52 -13.01 -15.24
C GLY A 56 -7.44 -11.57 -15.70
N ASN A 57 -6.70 -11.36 -16.79
CA ASN A 57 -6.45 -10.04 -17.32
C ASN A 57 -7.59 -9.58 -18.25
N ILE A 58 -8.05 -8.35 -18.05
CA ILE A 58 -9.07 -7.70 -18.89
C ILE A 58 -8.47 -6.48 -19.58
N TYR A 59 -8.02 -5.50 -18.78
CA TYR A 59 -7.38 -4.27 -19.23
C TYR A 59 -6.18 -3.93 -18.35
N THR A 60 -5.10 -3.42 -18.95
CA THR A 60 -3.88 -3.02 -18.24
C THR A 60 -4.11 -1.98 -17.14
N ARG A 61 -5.17 -1.16 -17.22
CA ARG A 61 -5.51 -0.20 -16.16
C ARG A 61 -5.87 -0.86 -14.82
N ILE A 62 -6.30 -2.12 -14.83
CA ILE A 62 -6.67 -2.86 -13.61
C ILE A 62 -5.71 -4.00 -13.29
N MET A 63 -5.10 -4.65 -14.29
CA MET A 63 -4.16 -5.74 -14.10
C MET A 63 -3.28 -5.92 -15.34
N ASN A 64 -1.99 -6.15 -15.13
CA ASN A 64 -1.01 -6.41 -16.19
C ASN A 64 0.05 -7.41 -15.68
N PRO A 65 0.39 -8.48 -16.43
CA PRO A 65 1.33 -9.50 -15.94
C PRO A 65 2.73 -8.98 -15.62
N THR A 66 3.21 -7.91 -16.27
CA THR A 66 4.51 -7.30 -15.93
C THR A 66 4.44 -6.58 -14.59
N GLN A 67 3.34 -5.86 -14.35
CA GLN A 67 3.11 -5.12 -13.10
C GLN A 67 2.85 -6.09 -11.94
N GLU A 68 2.09 -7.16 -12.18
CA GLU A 68 1.76 -8.20 -11.22
C GLU A 68 3.03 -8.82 -10.61
N VAL A 69 4.08 -9.05 -11.39
CA VAL A 69 5.36 -9.56 -10.86
C VAL A 69 5.96 -8.60 -9.82
N VAL A 70 5.87 -7.30 -10.04
CA VAL A 70 6.37 -6.29 -9.09
C VAL A 70 5.49 -6.27 -7.84
N GLU A 71 4.17 -6.30 -8.01
CA GLU A 71 3.19 -6.33 -6.93
C GLU A 71 3.41 -7.55 -6.02
N GLN A 72 3.39 -8.76 -6.59
CA GLN A 72 3.62 -10.00 -5.85
C GLN A 72 4.99 -10.02 -5.16
N ARG A 73 6.02 -9.46 -5.81
CA ARG A 73 7.36 -9.40 -5.23
C ARG A 73 7.41 -8.48 -4.02
N VAL A 74 6.90 -7.26 -4.13
CA VAL A 74 6.96 -6.31 -3.02
C VAL A 74 6.05 -6.75 -1.88
N ALA A 75 4.87 -7.32 -2.16
CA ALA A 75 4.04 -7.95 -1.14
C ALA A 75 4.81 -9.03 -0.36
N ALA A 76 5.52 -9.92 -1.08
CA ALA A 76 6.32 -10.97 -0.45
C ALA A 76 7.53 -10.44 0.35
N LEU A 77 8.10 -9.30 -0.04
CA LEU A 77 9.22 -8.66 0.65
C LEU A 77 8.77 -7.92 1.91
N GLU A 78 7.63 -7.23 1.86
CA GLU A 78 7.01 -6.58 3.05
C GLU A 78 6.39 -7.61 4.01
N GLY A 79 6.06 -8.81 3.53
CA GLY A 79 5.29 -9.77 4.30
C GLY A 79 3.79 -9.46 4.35
N GLY A 80 3.29 -8.77 3.33
CA GLY A 80 1.87 -8.50 3.11
C GLY A 80 1.18 -9.60 2.29
N THR A 81 -0.12 -9.41 2.04
CA THR A 81 -0.97 -10.37 1.30
C THR A 81 -1.06 -10.05 -0.19
N ALA A 82 -1.16 -8.77 -0.54
CA ALA A 82 -1.25 -8.30 -1.91
C ALA A 82 -0.65 -6.89 -2.03
N ALA A 83 -0.33 -6.48 -3.25
CA ALA A 83 0.11 -5.12 -3.53
C ALA A 83 -0.51 -4.61 -4.83
N LEU A 84 -0.50 -3.28 -4.99
CA LEU A 84 -0.99 -2.58 -6.17
C LEU A 84 0.05 -1.54 -6.61
N MET A 85 0.48 -1.63 -7.86
CA MET A 85 1.40 -0.69 -8.48
C MET A 85 0.64 0.47 -9.14
N VAL A 86 1.10 1.69 -8.89
CA VAL A 86 0.49 2.91 -9.41
C VAL A 86 1.55 3.89 -9.94
N ALA A 87 1.09 4.93 -10.62
CA ALA A 87 1.94 5.83 -11.39
C ALA A 87 2.96 6.63 -10.57
N SER A 88 2.79 6.80 -9.26
CA SER A 88 3.72 7.50 -8.37
C SER A 88 3.43 7.23 -6.90
N GLY A 89 4.38 7.53 -5.99
CA GLY A 89 4.13 7.48 -4.55
C GLY A 89 2.95 8.37 -4.10
N GLN A 90 2.80 9.56 -4.69
CA GLN A 90 1.66 10.44 -4.41
C GLN A 90 0.32 9.83 -4.87
N ALA A 91 0.32 9.10 -5.99
CA ALA A 91 -0.86 8.34 -6.40
C ALA A 91 -1.16 7.20 -5.42
N ALA A 92 -0.13 6.54 -4.88
CA ALA A 92 -0.29 5.46 -3.90
C ALA A 92 -0.94 5.98 -2.62
N GLU A 93 -0.42 7.08 -2.05
CA GLU A 93 -1.02 7.75 -0.88
C GLU A 93 -2.46 8.19 -1.16
N THR A 94 -2.69 8.84 -2.31
CA THR A 94 -4.03 9.31 -2.69
C THR A 94 -5.03 8.16 -2.80
N PHE A 95 -4.68 7.10 -3.52
CA PHE A 95 -5.57 5.94 -3.68
C PHE A 95 -5.79 5.21 -2.36
N ALA A 96 -4.75 5.04 -1.53
CA ALA A 96 -4.90 4.38 -0.24
C ALA A 96 -5.86 5.15 0.69
N VAL A 97 -5.77 6.48 0.74
CA VAL A 97 -6.68 7.30 1.54
C VAL A 97 -8.09 7.31 0.96
N LEU A 98 -8.25 7.55 -0.35
CA LEU A 98 -9.57 7.64 -0.99
C LEU A 98 -10.31 6.30 -1.05
N ASN A 99 -9.60 5.17 -0.93
CA ASN A 99 -10.23 3.87 -0.80
C ASN A 99 -10.89 3.66 0.57
N ILE A 100 -10.52 4.45 1.58
CA ILE A 100 -10.97 4.30 2.98
C ILE A 100 -11.84 5.49 3.44
N ALA A 101 -11.52 6.71 2.98
CA ALA A 101 -12.13 7.96 3.43
C ALA A 101 -12.74 8.75 2.26
N GLY A 102 -13.90 9.36 2.51
CA GLY A 102 -14.60 10.23 1.56
C GLY A 102 -15.03 11.57 2.18
N ALA A 103 -15.83 12.34 1.43
CA ALA A 103 -16.32 13.63 1.90
C ALA A 103 -17.07 13.51 3.25
N GLY A 104 -16.71 14.35 4.22
CA GLY A 104 -17.24 14.31 5.59
C GLY A 104 -16.42 13.46 6.55
N ASP A 105 -15.43 12.71 6.05
CA ASP A 105 -14.53 11.92 6.89
C ASP A 105 -13.31 12.71 7.34
N HIS A 106 -12.61 12.14 8.32
CA HIS A 106 -11.42 12.70 8.93
C HIS A 106 -10.29 11.67 8.99
N ILE A 107 -9.03 12.09 8.85
CA ILE A 107 -7.86 11.25 9.08
C ILE A 107 -6.91 11.92 10.08
N VAL A 108 -6.08 11.12 10.76
CA VAL A 108 -5.03 11.63 11.65
C VAL A 108 -3.68 11.29 11.04
N SER A 109 -2.77 12.26 10.98
CA SER A 109 -1.44 12.06 10.40
C SER A 109 -0.36 12.61 11.32
N SER A 110 0.82 11.99 11.35
CA SER A 110 2.03 12.67 11.85
C SER A 110 2.26 13.94 11.02
N SER A 111 2.77 15.00 11.64
CA SER A 111 3.25 16.20 10.92
C SER A 111 4.65 16.01 10.34
N SER A 112 5.41 15.02 10.84
CA SER A 112 6.76 14.69 10.38
C SER A 112 6.73 13.79 9.14
N ILE A 113 6.16 14.32 8.05
CA ILE A 113 5.97 13.61 6.79
C ILE A 113 6.50 14.43 5.60
N TYR A 114 6.69 13.80 4.45
CA TYR A 114 7.14 14.43 3.22
C TYR A 114 6.26 15.63 2.88
N GLY A 115 6.90 16.75 2.52
CA GLY A 115 6.19 18.00 2.24
C GLY A 115 5.15 17.89 1.11
N GLY A 116 5.34 16.97 0.16
CA GLY A 116 4.31 16.68 -0.85
C GLY A 116 3.06 16.03 -0.24
N THR A 117 3.26 15.02 0.62
CA THR A 117 2.19 14.33 1.35
C THR A 117 1.47 15.27 2.31
N TYR A 118 2.22 16.11 3.04
CA TYR A 118 1.61 17.16 3.86
C TYR A 118 0.72 18.10 3.05
N ASN A 119 1.15 18.53 1.87
CA ASN A 119 0.34 19.38 0.99
C ASN A 119 -0.88 18.63 0.41
N LEU A 120 -0.71 17.37 0.01
CA LEU A 120 -1.80 16.50 -0.42
C LEU A 120 -2.88 16.43 0.68
N PHE A 121 -2.48 16.15 1.91
CA PHE A 121 -3.37 15.99 3.04
C PHE A 121 -4.03 17.31 3.46
N LYS A 122 -3.26 18.38 3.57
CA LYS A 122 -3.77 19.67 4.05
C LYS A 122 -4.66 20.38 3.04
N TYR A 123 -4.30 20.34 1.76
CA TYR A 123 -4.93 21.21 0.75
C TYR A 123 -5.73 20.46 -0.29
N THR A 124 -5.26 19.29 -0.75
CA THR A 124 -5.96 18.54 -1.80
C THR A 124 -7.10 17.71 -1.23
N LEU A 125 -6.88 16.96 -0.15
CA LEU A 125 -7.94 16.18 0.52
C LEU A 125 -9.05 17.08 1.08
N ALA A 126 -8.71 18.26 1.60
CA ALA A 126 -9.69 19.24 2.05
C ALA A 126 -10.67 19.67 0.93
N LYS A 127 -10.19 19.79 -0.32
CA LYS A 127 -11.07 20.08 -1.48
C LYS A 127 -12.01 18.92 -1.82
N LEU A 128 -11.65 17.71 -1.42
CA LEU A 128 -12.47 16.50 -1.55
C LEU A 128 -13.36 16.26 -0.31
N GLY A 129 -13.36 17.21 0.64
CA GLY A 129 -14.16 17.14 1.86
C GLY A 129 -13.60 16.21 2.93
N ILE A 130 -12.32 15.81 2.85
CA ILE A 130 -11.64 15.00 3.86
C ILE A 130 -10.77 15.91 4.72
N GLU A 131 -11.03 15.92 6.03
CA GLU A 131 -10.25 16.71 6.99
C GLU A 131 -9.06 15.93 7.54
N VAL A 132 -7.99 16.64 7.91
CA VAL A 132 -6.80 16.04 8.50
C VAL A 132 -6.42 16.77 9.78
N THR A 133 -6.27 16.02 10.89
CA THR A 133 -5.58 16.52 12.09
C THR A 133 -4.14 16.02 12.08
N PHE A 134 -3.19 16.95 12.21
CA PHE A 134 -1.77 16.63 12.31
C PHE A 134 -1.34 16.52 13.78
N VAL A 135 -0.64 15.43 14.09
CA VAL A 135 0.03 15.17 15.38
C VAL A 135 1.45 15.70 15.28
N GLU A 136 1.81 16.65 16.13
CA GLU A 136 3.10 17.36 16.08
C GLU A 136 4.22 16.60 16.78
N ASN A 137 3.90 15.90 17.87
CA ASN A 137 4.80 14.97 18.54
C ASN A 137 4.34 13.53 18.31
N GLN A 138 4.94 12.87 17.32
CA GLN A 138 4.59 11.48 16.98
C GLN A 138 4.89 10.47 18.10
N ASP A 139 5.69 10.85 19.10
CA ASP A 139 6.03 10.02 20.26
C ASP A 139 5.04 10.24 21.43
N ASP A 140 4.12 11.22 21.34
CA ASP A 140 3.05 11.44 22.32
C ASP A 140 1.79 10.62 21.95
N LYS A 141 1.66 9.45 22.59
CA LYS A 141 0.48 8.59 22.50
C LYS A 141 -0.84 9.33 22.79
N ASP A 142 -0.83 10.24 23.75
CA ASP A 142 -2.05 10.96 24.14
C ASP A 142 -2.42 12.02 23.10
N GLU A 143 -1.46 12.57 22.35
CA GLU A 143 -1.74 13.47 21.22
C GLU A 143 -2.47 12.74 20.10
N TRP A 144 -1.98 11.54 19.72
CA TRP A 144 -2.68 10.67 18.77
C TRP A 144 -4.11 10.37 19.22
N GLN A 145 -4.29 10.02 20.50
CA GLN A 145 -5.62 9.70 21.03
C GLN A 145 -6.55 10.92 21.07
N ARG A 146 -6.04 12.11 21.41
CA ARG A 146 -6.81 13.38 21.40
C ARG A 146 -7.23 13.81 20.00
N ALA A 147 -6.45 13.44 18.97
CA ALA A 147 -6.76 13.76 17.59
C ALA A 147 -7.91 12.91 16.99
N VAL A 148 -8.29 11.81 17.64
CA VAL A 148 -9.39 10.94 17.18
C VAL A 148 -10.73 11.66 17.30
N ARG A 149 -11.54 11.57 16.24
CA ARG A 149 -12.91 12.07 16.14
C ARG A 149 -13.86 10.92 15.80
N PRO A 150 -15.18 11.07 16.01
CA PRO A 150 -16.16 10.02 15.64
C PRO A 150 -16.10 9.60 14.17
N ASN A 151 -15.77 10.53 13.26
CA ASN A 151 -15.63 10.31 11.83
C ASN A 151 -14.18 10.04 11.38
N THR A 152 -13.24 9.77 12.29
CA THR A 152 -11.87 9.38 11.89
C THR A 152 -11.91 8.03 11.18
N LYS A 153 -11.17 7.91 10.07
CA LYS A 153 -11.11 6.69 9.24
C LYS A 153 -9.77 5.97 9.22
N LEU A 154 -8.65 6.67 9.42
CA LEU A 154 -7.32 6.05 9.42
C LEU A 154 -6.29 6.93 10.10
N PHE A 155 -5.17 6.31 10.48
CA PHE A 155 -3.94 6.98 10.87
C PHE A 155 -2.90 6.87 9.75
N PHE A 156 -2.04 7.89 9.62
CA PHE A 156 -0.92 7.92 8.66
C PHE A 156 0.38 8.38 9.31
N ALA A 157 1.50 7.72 8.98
CA ALA A 157 2.84 8.16 9.37
C ALA A 157 3.92 7.60 8.42
N GLU A 158 5.16 8.07 8.57
CA GLU A 158 6.33 7.59 7.82
C GLU A 158 7.28 6.83 8.74
N THR A 159 7.93 5.76 8.27
CA THR A 159 8.91 5.04 9.11
C THR A 159 10.08 5.92 9.55
N ILE A 160 10.52 6.82 8.66
CA ILE A 160 11.55 7.82 8.91
C ILE A 160 10.99 9.17 8.46
N GLY A 161 10.59 9.99 9.43
CA GLY A 161 9.88 11.24 9.20
C GLY A 161 10.73 12.35 8.59
N ASN A 162 10.11 13.17 7.74
CA ASN A 162 10.73 14.32 7.10
C ASN A 162 10.30 15.64 7.78
N PRO A 163 11.17 16.65 7.97
CA PRO A 163 12.62 16.70 7.74
C PRO A 163 13.47 16.29 8.95
N ARG A 164 12.83 15.89 10.06
CA ARG A 164 13.51 15.64 11.34
C ARG A 164 14.33 14.35 11.35
N VAL A 165 14.08 13.44 10.40
CA VAL A 165 14.71 12.08 10.34
C VAL A 165 14.45 11.30 11.64
N ASN A 166 13.29 11.54 12.24
CA ASN A 166 12.82 10.82 13.42
C ASN A 166 12.24 9.47 13.02
N VAL A 167 12.62 8.42 13.77
CA VAL A 167 12.09 7.07 13.56
C VAL A 167 10.74 6.97 14.27
N LEU A 168 9.75 6.42 13.57
CA LEU A 168 8.42 6.22 14.13
C LEU A 168 8.38 4.98 15.03
N ASP A 169 7.81 5.13 16.24
CA ASP A 169 7.32 3.97 17.00
C ASP A 169 5.99 3.48 16.38
N ILE A 170 6.12 2.62 15.36
CA ILE A 170 4.97 2.08 14.62
C ILE A 170 3.99 1.36 15.57
N LYS A 171 4.52 0.65 16.57
CA LYS A 171 3.70 -0.12 17.50
C LYS A 171 2.86 0.78 18.39
N LEU A 172 3.45 1.85 18.92
CA LEU A 172 2.71 2.83 19.73
C LEU A 172 1.54 3.42 18.94
N VAL A 173 1.77 3.82 17.69
CA VAL A 173 0.74 4.43 16.84
C VAL A 173 -0.32 3.41 16.43
N ALA A 174 0.09 2.19 16.04
CA ALA A 174 -0.81 1.10 15.69
C ALA A 174 -1.72 0.74 16.88
N ASP A 175 -1.17 0.61 18.08
CA ASP A 175 -1.93 0.28 19.29
C ASP A 175 -3.00 1.35 19.59
N VAL A 176 -2.72 2.64 19.32
CA VAL A 176 -3.73 3.72 19.44
C VAL A 176 -4.77 3.62 18.32
N ALA A 177 -4.36 3.42 17.07
CA ALA A 177 -5.26 3.31 15.93
C ALA A 177 -6.27 2.15 16.13
N HIS A 178 -5.76 0.95 16.45
CA HIS A 178 -6.56 -0.26 16.64
C HIS A 178 -7.49 -0.16 17.84
N LYS A 179 -7.08 0.50 18.94
CA LYS A 179 -7.99 0.78 20.08
C LYS A 179 -9.23 1.58 19.67
N ASN A 180 -9.14 2.37 18.60
CA ASN A 180 -10.23 3.18 18.07
C ASN A 180 -10.89 2.54 16.83
N GLY A 181 -10.54 1.29 16.48
CA GLY A 181 -11.04 0.59 15.30
C GLY A 181 -10.61 1.24 13.99
N LEU A 182 -9.38 1.76 13.93
CA LEU A 182 -8.82 2.46 12.77
C LEU A 182 -7.58 1.73 12.24
N PRO A 183 -7.38 1.63 10.92
CA PRO A 183 -6.14 1.12 10.35
C PRO A 183 -5.03 2.17 10.43
N LEU A 184 -3.79 1.70 10.48
CA LEU A 184 -2.57 2.49 10.31
C LEU A 184 -1.96 2.26 8.92
N ILE A 185 -1.83 3.34 8.15
CA ILE A 185 -1.03 3.39 6.93
C ILE A 185 0.37 3.90 7.26
N VAL A 186 1.40 3.17 6.84
CA VAL A 186 2.80 3.58 7.01
C VAL A 186 3.48 3.73 5.64
N ASP A 187 3.98 4.91 5.32
CA ASP A 187 4.91 5.06 4.21
C ASP A 187 6.30 4.56 4.65
N ASN A 188 6.78 3.54 3.94
CA ASN A 188 8.04 2.85 4.21
C ASN A 188 9.11 3.12 3.13
N THR A 189 8.95 4.22 2.38
CA THR A 189 9.80 4.55 1.22
C THR A 189 11.28 4.59 1.55
N ILE A 190 11.66 5.24 2.67
CA ILE A 190 13.07 5.45 3.02
C ILE A 190 13.72 4.16 3.48
N ALA A 191 13.08 3.43 4.39
CA ALA A 191 13.67 2.27 5.01
C ALA A 191 13.60 1.03 4.09
N THR A 192 12.58 0.94 3.22
CA THR A 192 12.27 -0.22 2.38
C THR A 192 11.95 -1.48 3.22
N PRO A 193 11.35 -2.54 2.64
CA PRO A 193 11.18 -3.82 3.35
C PRO A 193 12.50 -4.47 3.80
N TYR A 194 13.65 -3.99 3.32
CA TYR A 194 14.96 -4.52 3.70
C TYR A 194 15.37 -4.12 5.13
N LEU A 195 15.11 -2.87 5.54
CA LEU A 195 15.50 -2.38 6.87
C LEU A 195 14.39 -2.56 7.91
N ILE A 196 13.13 -2.41 7.52
CA ILE A 196 11.98 -2.60 8.41
C ILE A 196 10.75 -3.04 7.63
N ARG A 197 9.97 -3.95 8.21
CA ARG A 197 8.66 -4.37 7.69
C ARG A 197 7.57 -3.88 8.64
N PRO A 198 6.88 -2.75 8.36
CA PRO A 198 5.92 -2.16 9.29
C PRO A 198 4.80 -3.10 9.75
N PHE A 199 4.42 -4.09 8.93
CA PHE A 199 3.44 -5.12 9.31
C PHE A 199 3.86 -5.97 10.51
N GLU A 200 5.16 -6.09 10.79
CA GLU A 200 5.68 -6.78 11.99
C GLU A 200 5.50 -5.93 13.26
N HIS A 201 5.18 -4.64 13.10
CA HIS A 201 5.01 -3.67 14.17
C HIS A 201 3.56 -3.15 14.28
N GLY A 202 2.62 -3.70 13.52
CA GLY A 202 1.18 -3.40 13.65
C GLY A 202 0.61 -2.46 12.60
N ALA A 203 1.38 -2.04 11.59
CA ALA A 203 0.80 -1.37 10.43
C ALA A 203 -0.20 -2.30 9.71
N ASP A 204 -1.19 -1.72 9.03
CA ASP A 204 -2.20 -2.45 8.28
C ASP A 204 -1.99 -2.32 6.77
N ILE A 205 -1.52 -1.16 6.32
CA ILE A 205 -1.20 -0.86 4.93
C ILE A 205 0.18 -0.21 4.88
N VAL A 206 1.01 -0.62 3.93
CA VAL A 206 2.31 0.00 3.67
C VAL A 206 2.31 0.65 2.29
N ILE A 207 2.90 1.85 2.20
CA ILE A 207 3.04 2.58 0.95
C ILE A 207 4.52 2.79 0.64
N HIS A 208 4.85 2.79 -0.64
CA HIS A 208 6.16 3.22 -1.15
C HIS A 208 6.02 4.18 -2.30
N SER A 209 6.88 5.20 -2.30
CA SER A 209 7.37 5.80 -3.53
C SER A 209 8.44 4.89 -4.14
N ALA A 210 8.01 3.95 -4.98
CA ALA A 210 8.92 3.04 -5.70
C ALA A 210 9.93 3.79 -6.59
N THR A 211 9.65 5.06 -6.90
CA THR A 211 10.58 6.03 -7.50
C THR A 211 11.93 6.12 -6.78
N LYS A 212 11.98 5.83 -5.47
CA LYS A 212 13.16 6.03 -4.61
C LYS A 212 14.01 4.76 -4.54
N PHE A 213 14.24 4.20 -3.36
CA PHE A 213 15.20 3.11 -3.14
C PHE A 213 14.79 1.80 -3.81
N LEU A 214 13.49 1.50 -3.92
CA LEU A 214 13.02 0.32 -4.65
C LEU A 214 13.40 0.38 -6.13
N GLY A 215 13.21 1.53 -6.77
CA GLY A 215 13.61 1.78 -8.15
C GLY A 215 15.12 1.95 -8.28
N GLY A 216 15.78 2.61 -7.33
CA GLY A 216 17.24 2.69 -7.12
C GLY A 216 18.05 3.47 -8.15
N HIS A 217 17.54 3.65 -9.38
CA HIS A 217 18.32 4.10 -10.53
C HIS A 217 17.93 5.50 -11.03
N GLY A 218 16.91 6.13 -10.45
CA GLY A 218 16.51 7.50 -10.80
C GLY A 218 15.89 7.67 -12.19
N THR A 219 15.37 6.59 -12.79
CA THR A 219 14.88 6.57 -14.18
C THR A 219 13.37 6.44 -14.32
N VAL A 220 12.65 6.06 -13.26
CA VAL A 220 11.22 5.72 -13.32
C VAL A 220 10.49 6.30 -12.12
N ILE A 221 9.30 6.87 -12.37
CA ILE A 221 8.35 7.23 -11.30
C ILE A 221 7.38 6.06 -11.12
N GLY A 222 7.16 5.69 -9.87
CA GLY A 222 6.22 4.65 -9.48
C GLY A 222 5.85 4.74 -8.01
N GLY A 223 4.71 4.17 -7.66
CA GLY A 223 4.27 3.99 -6.28
C GLY A 223 3.68 2.60 -6.10
N ILE A 224 3.71 2.11 -4.86
CA ILE A 224 3.14 0.82 -4.50
C ILE A 224 2.34 0.95 -3.22
N ILE A 225 1.22 0.25 -3.15
CA ILE A 225 0.42 0.05 -1.94
C ILE A 225 0.50 -1.44 -1.63
N VAL A 226 0.74 -1.81 -0.37
CA VAL A 226 0.77 -3.19 0.09
C VAL A 226 -0.26 -3.33 1.20
N ASP A 227 -1.14 -4.33 1.09
CA ASP A 227 -2.08 -4.70 2.14
C ASP A 227 -1.44 -5.77 3.05
N GLY A 228 -1.53 -5.57 4.36
CA GLY A 228 -1.11 -6.54 5.36
C GLY A 228 -2.11 -7.68 5.57
N GLY A 229 -3.38 -7.47 5.20
CA GLY A 229 -4.47 -8.46 5.30
C GLY A 229 -4.87 -8.84 6.72
N LYS A 230 -4.51 -8.02 7.72
CA LYS A 230 -4.76 -8.28 9.15
C LYS A 230 -5.81 -7.38 9.78
N PHE A 231 -6.07 -6.21 9.20
CA PHE A 231 -7.08 -5.30 9.74
C PHE A 231 -8.48 -5.91 9.57
N GLU A 232 -9.22 -6.02 10.66
CA GLU A 232 -10.53 -6.67 10.67
C GLU A 232 -11.61 -5.69 10.19
N TRP A 233 -11.62 -5.40 8.87
CA TRP A 233 -12.61 -4.53 8.23
C TRP A 233 -14.05 -4.91 8.61
N SER A 234 -14.35 -6.21 8.60
CA SER A 234 -15.68 -6.77 8.91
C SER A 234 -16.14 -6.59 10.35
N LYS A 235 -15.25 -6.24 11.29
CA LYS A 235 -15.64 -5.86 12.67
C LYS A 235 -15.94 -4.37 12.82
N ASN A 236 -15.69 -3.59 11.77
CA ASN A 236 -15.81 -2.13 11.75
C ASN A 236 -16.75 -1.66 10.62
N VAL A 237 -17.79 -2.44 10.29
CA VAL A 237 -18.73 -2.21 9.18
C VAL A 237 -19.34 -0.81 9.18
N GLU A 238 -19.74 -0.31 10.36
CA GLU A 238 -20.31 1.04 10.48
C GLU A 238 -19.32 2.14 10.04
N LYS A 239 -18.02 1.90 10.23
CA LYS A 239 -16.98 2.82 9.79
C LYS A 239 -16.57 2.58 8.33
N PHE A 240 -16.61 1.35 7.83
CA PHE A 240 -16.08 1.00 6.51
C PHE A 240 -17.08 0.21 5.64
N PRO A 241 -18.29 0.74 5.36
CA PRO A 241 -19.35 -0.02 4.70
C PRO A 241 -19.02 -0.44 3.25
N GLY A 242 -18.05 0.22 2.60
CA GLY A 242 -17.59 -0.12 1.24
C GLY A 242 -16.47 -1.17 1.19
N LEU A 243 -15.95 -1.60 2.35
CA LEU A 243 -14.83 -2.54 2.48
C LEU A 243 -15.22 -3.82 3.24
N THR A 244 -16.53 -4.06 3.41
CA THR A 244 -17.11 -5.18 4.17
C THR A 244 -18.24 -5.84 3.42
#